data_AF-A0A7S2WZE5-F1
#
_entry.id   AF-A0A7S2WZE5-F1
#
_cell.length_a   1.000
_cell.length_b   1.000
_cell.length_c   1.000
_cell.angle_alpha   90.00
_cell.angle_beta   90.00
_cell.angle_gamma   90.00
#
_symmetry.space_group_name_H-M   'P 1'
#
loop_
_entity.id
_entity.type
_entity.pdbx_description
1 polymer ?
#
loop_
_entity_poly.entity_id
_entity_poly.type
_entity_poly.pdbx_seq_one_letter_code
_entity_poly.pdbx_strand_id
1 'polypeptide(L)'
;RQGLTKASHAEAANGVGGKEFDRWLVEAISDVRLRLLSRTGEEFNKWLLNARTQQRSVARRKLDQVRRRMKGAAGTIARHQETLKRVREDWGLPLKDMLAKALEGSEQGREGKSTNPFEREDAGGADGENGFAVGLREDDEDGKDGVLSDLDFTILHRCRYLYSRLGMDETFANNYRHQRRLQLRSDLEQKGGSSPFLDQFSDQMERILGFIIIEDKVLHSTQGMISPEDIVEEWEEALQVLVARLSAWLSSRTNFLAQACGICTHVALASTVASHFGLNVEPLKSLINTAVEEYAEILQKE
;
A
#
# COMPACT_ATOMS: atom_id res chain seq x y z
N ARG A 1 -7.58 78.27 -33.79
CA ARG A 1 -7.52 77.85 -32.37
C ARG A 1 -8.70 76.93 -32.10
N GLN A 2 -8.51 75.62 -32.14
CA GLN A 2 -9.34 74.59 -31.48
C GLN A 2 -8.79 73.23 -31.92
N GLY A 3 -7.75 72.81 -31.24
CA GLY A 3 -7.07 71.54 -31.48
C GLY A 3 -6.25 71.23 -30.24
N LEU A 4 -6.94 70.95 -29.13
CA LEU A 4 -6.37 70.56 -27.82
C LEU A 4 -7.51 70.24 -26.84
N THR A 5 -8.33 69.21 -27.10
CA THR A 5 -9.26 68.69 -26.07
C THR A 5 -9.51 67.17 -26.12
N LYS A 6 -8.95 66.42 -27.08
CA LYS A 6 -9.07 64.94 -27.08
C LYS A 6 -7.93 64.21 -26.37
N ALA A 7 -6.78 64.84 -26.16
CA ALA A 7 -5.64 64.22 -25.48
C ALA A 7 -5.80 64.20 -23.94
N SER A 8 -6.47 65.19 -23.35
CA SER A 8 -6.58 65.33 -21.89
C SER A 8 -7.56 64.34 -21.23
N HIS A 9 -8.47 63.74 -22.00
CA HIS A 9 -9.40 62.72 -21.48
C HIS A 9 -8.84 61.29 -21.53
N ALA A 10 -7.81 61.03 -22.34
CA ALA A 10 -7.17 59.71 -22.42
C ALA A 10 -6.12 59.52 -21.30
N GLU A 11 -5.43 60.58 -20.87
CA GLU A 11 -4.45 60.50 -19.78
C GLU A 11 -5.09 60.42 -18.38
N ALA A 12 -6.34 60.87 -18.22
CA ALA A 12 -7.04 60.80 -16.93
C ALA A 12 -7.54 59.38 -16.56
N ALA A 13 -7.70 58.49 -17.56
CA ALA A 13 -8.04 57.08 -17.33
C ALA A 13 -6.84 56.24 -16.86
N ASN A 14 -5.60 56.71 -17.10
CA ASN A 14 -4.37 56.21 -16.49
C ASN A 14 -4.09 56.82 -15.10
N GLY A 15 -5.04 57.60 -14.58
CA GLY A 15 -4.99 58.26 -13.28
C GLY A 15 -5.04 57.27 -12.12
N VAL A 16 -4.74 57.78 -10.93
CA VAL A 16 -4.64 57.08 -9.63
C VAL A 16 -5.66 55.93 -9.44
N GLY A 17 -6.89 56.07 -9.91
CA GLY A 17 -7.92 55.02 -9.86
C GLY A 17 -7.62 53.74 -10.66
N GLY A 18 -6.90 53.82 -11.79
CA GLY A 18 -6.43 52.64 -12.53
C GLY A 18 -5.34 51.87 -11.78
N LYS A 19 -4.39 52.59 -11.18
CA LYS A 19 -3.35 52.00 -10.33
C LYS A 19 -3.89 51.42 -9.02
N GLU A 20 -4.93 52.05 -8.46
CA GLU A 20 -5.66 51.53 -7.30
C GLU A 20 -6.48 50.30 -7.65
N PHE A 21 -7.13 50.27 -8.82
CA PHE A 21 -7.84 49.09 -9.33
C PHE A 21 -6.88 47.93 -9.61
N ASP A 22 -5.75 48.18 -10.28
CA ASP A 22 -4.72 47.16 -10.53
C ASP A 22 -4.17 46.59 -9.21
N ARG A 23 -3.92 47.47 -8.22
CA ARG A 23 -3.49 47.05 -6.88
C ARG A 23 -4.55 46.19 -6.19
N TRP A 24 -5.81 46.63 -6.21
CA TRP A 24 -6.93 45.88 -5.63
C TRP A 24 -7.10 44.53 -6.32
N LEU A 25 -6.94 44.46 -7.64
CA LEU A 25 -7.07 43.24 -8.41
C LEU A 25 -5.94 42.25 -8.08
N VAL A 26 -4.71 42.72 -7.93
CA VAL A 26 -3.58 41.90 -7.47
C VAL A 26 -3.81 41.38 -6.04
N GLU A 27 -4.30 42.23 -5.14
CA GLU A 27 -4.61 41.87 -3.76
C GLU A 27 -5.74 40.84 -3.69
N ALA A 28 -6.84 41.07 -4.42
CA ALA A 28 -7.98 40.16 -4.49
C ALA A 28 -7.61 38.80 -5.11
N ILE A 29 -6.79 38.77 -6.18
CA ILE A 29 -6.27 37.52 -6.75
C ILE A 29 -5.39 36.79 -5.73
N SER A 30 -4.53 37.52 -5.01
CA SER A 30 -3.67 36.95 -3.97
C SER A 30 -4.48 36.35 -2.83
N ASP A 31 -5.53 37.03 -2.36
CA ASP A 31 -6.43 36.56 -1.33
C ASP A 31 -7.21 35.30 -1.76
N VAL A 32 -7.74 35.30 -2.99
CA VAL A 32 -8.42 34.12 -3.54
C VAL A 32 -7.45 32.95 -3.65
N ARG A 33 -6.22 33.19 -4.13
CA ARG A 33 -5.17 32.17 -4.21
C ARG A 33 -4.83 31.59 -2.84
N LEU A 34 -4.65 32.44 -1.81
CA LEU A 34 -4.37 31.99 -0.45
C LEU A 34 -5.52 31.16 0.14
N ARG A 35 -6.77 31.61 -0.02
CA ARG A 35 -7.95 30.85 0.43
C ARG A 35 -8.08 29.50 -0.26
N LEU A 36 -7.84 29.46 -1.57
CA LEU A 36 -7.87 28.21 -2.34
C LEU A 36 -6.78 27.24 -1.87
N LEU A 37 -5.55 27.72 -1.69
CA LEU A 37 -4.42 26.91 -1.21
C LEU A 37 -4.66 26.39 0.22
N SER A 38 -5.18 27.22 1.12
CA SER A 38 -5.52 26.80 2.49
C SER A 38 -6.56 25.68 2.48
N ARG A 39 -7.67 25.89 1.77
CA ARG A 39 -8.77 24.92 1.73
C ARG A 39 -8.35 23.60 1.07
N THR A 40 -7.64 23.67 -0.05
CA THR A 40 -7.16 22.47 -0.76
C THR A 40 -6.08 21.73 0.05
N GLY A 41 -5.22 22.46 0.76
CA GLY A 41 -4.25 21.90 1.68
C GLY A 41 -4.90 21.16 2.84
N GLU A 42 -5.96 21.71 3.45
CA GLU A 42 -6.71 21.05 4.51
C GLU A 42 -7.39 19.75 4.04
N GLU A 43 -8.02 19.78 2.87
CA GLU A 43 -8.64 18.59 2.27
C GLU A 43 -7.61 17.50 1.97
N PHE A 44 -6.46 17.90 1.42
CA PHE A 44 -5.36 16.99 1.14
C PHE A 44 -4.75 16.39 2.43
N ASN A 45 -4.55 17.20 3.47
CA ASN A 45 -4.07 16.71 4.76
C ASN A 45 -5.05 15.71 5.39
N LYS A 46 -6.37 15.96 5.31
CA LYS A 46 -7.39 15.00 5.75
C LYS A 46 -7.30 13.69 4.97
N TRP A 47 -7.10 13.78 3.65
CA TRP A 47 -6.91 12.61 2.80
C TRP A 47 -5.65 11.83 3.19
N LEU A 48 -4.52 12.50 3.45
CA LEU A 48 -3.28 11.86 3.90
C LEU A 48 -3.42 11.14 5.25
N LEU A 49 -4.16 11.74 6.18
CA LEU A 49 -4.46 11.11 7.46
C LEU A 49 -5.34 9.87 7.25
N ASN A 50 -6.38 9.96 6.41
CA ASN A 50 -7.22 8.81 6.08
C ASN A 50 -6.39 7.70 5.42
N ALA A 51 -5.53 8.04 4.45
CA ALA A 51 -4.61 7.11 3.81
C ALA A 51 -3.76 6.37 4.84
N ARG A 52 -3.17 7.08 5.81
CA ARG A 52 -2.42 6.46 6.91
C ARG A 52 -3.29 5.51 7.75
N THR A 53 -4.50 5.93 8.13
CA THR A 53 -5.37 5.07 8.94
C THR A 53 -5.85 3.82 8.22
N GLN A 54 -5.95 3.85 6.89
CA GLN A 54 -6.42 2.73 6.08
C GLN A 54 -5.29 1.78 5.64
N GLN A 55 -4.01 2.11 5.80
CA GLN A 55 -2.89 1.24 5.37
C GLN A 55 -3.07 -0.21 5.82
N ARG A 56 -3.35 -0.40 7.12
CA ARG A 56 -3.50 -1.75 7.68
C ARG A 56 -4.71 -2.50 7.11
N SER A 57 -5.87 -1.84 6.96
CA SER A 57 -7.07 -2.49 6.41
C SER A 57 -6.88 -2.85 4.94
N VAL A 58 -6.24 -1.97 4.17
CA VAL A 58 -5.84 -2.20 2.77
C VAL A 58 -4.94 -3.43 2.66
N ALA A 59 -3.87 -3.50 3.47
CA ALA A 59 -2.97 -4.64 3.45
C ALA A 59 -3.67 -5.95 3.82
N ARG A 60 -4.52 -5.95 4.86
CA ARG A 60 -5.30 -7.12 5.26
C ARG A 60 -6.19 -7.63 4.15
N ARG A 61 -6.94 -6.74 3.49
CA ARG A 61 -7.78 -7.10 2.35
C ARG A 61 -6.96 -7.74 1.24
N LYS A 62 -5.79 -7.17 0.93
CA LYS A 62 -4.89 -7.72 -0.10
C LYS A 62 -4.33 -9.09 0.29
N LEU A 63 -3.87 -9.24 1.52
CA LEU A 63 -3.36 -10.50 2.06
C LEU A 63 -4.46 -11.58 2.07
N ASP A 64 -5.69 -11.23 2.46
CA ASP A 64 -6.84 -12.13 2.43
C ASP A 64 -7.26 -12.50 1.01
N GLN A 65 -7.15 -11.58 0.05
CA GLN A 65 -7.37 -11.86 -1.37
C GLN A 65 -6.35 -12.89 -1.89
N VAL A 66 -5.05 -12.68 -1.62
CA VAL A 66 -3.98 -13.60 -1.98
C VAL A 66 -4.16 -14.96 -1.29
N ARG A 67 -4.49 -14.96 0.00
CA ARG A 67 -4.74 -16.18 0.77
C ARG A 67 -5.92 -16.97 0.19
N ARG A 68 -7.02 -16.30 -0.18
CA ARG A 68 -8.17 -16.96 -0.83
C ARG A 68 -7.81 -17.52 -2.20
N ARG A 69 -7.03 -16.79 -3.02
CA ARG A 69 -6.55 -17.30 -4.32
C ARG A 69 -5.68 -18.55 -4.16
N MET A 70 -4.76 -18.55 -3.19
CA MET A 70 -3.93 -19.72 -2.87
C MET A 70 -4.78 -20.92 -2.43
N LYS A 71 -5.83 -20.72 -1.60
CA LYS A 71 -6.75 -21.79 -1.19
C LYS A 71 -7.66 -22.27 -2.33
N GLY A 72 -8.17 -21.36 -3.17
CA GLY A 72 -8.99 -21.69 -4.33
C GLY A 72 -8.23 -22.50 -5.37
N ALA A 73 -6.96 -22.13 -5.59
CA ALA A 73 -6.02 -22.95 -6.35
C ALA A 73 -5.79 -24.32 -5.69
N ALA A 74 -5.69 -24.42 -4.37
CA ALA A 74 -5.62 -25.75 -3.73
C ALA A 74 -6.88 -26.62 -3.95
N GLY A 75 -8.07 -26.01 -4.12
CA GLY A 75 -9.35 -26.71 -4.29
C GLY A 75 -9.64 -27.26 -5.69
N THR A 76 -9.17 -26.62 -6.77
CA THR A 76 -9.44 -27.08 -8.16
C THR A 76 -8.39 -28.07 -8.67
N ILE A 77 -7.31 -28.28 -7.92
CA ILE A 77 -6.06 -28.71 -8.54
C ILE A 77 -5.64 -30.10 -8.02
N ALA A 78 -6.31 -31.14 -8.53
CA ALA A 78 -5.71 -32.47 -8.68
C ALA A 78 -4.43 -32.43 -9.55
N ARG A 79 -4.18 -31.33 -10.28
CA ARG A 79 -2.93 -30.96 -10.97
C ARG A 79 -1.89 -30.23 -10.06
N HIS A 80 -2.21 -29.88 -8.78
CA HIS A 80 -1.43 -28.95 -7.93
C HIS A 80 -0.31 -29.67 -7.22
N GLN A 81 -0.27 -31.00 -7.29
CA GLN A 81 0.87 -31.72 -6.79
C GLN A 81 2.17 -31.25 -7.45
N GLU A 82 2.11 -30.73 -8.68
CA GLU A 82 3.24 -30.18 -9.46
C GLU A 82 3.59 -28.73 -9.06
N THR A 83 2.61 -27.83 -8.96
CA THR A 83 2.86 -26.42 -8.55
C THR A 83 3.10 -26.27 -7.05
N LEU A 84 2.47 -27.08 -6.21
CA LEU A 84 2.86 -27.25 -4.80
C LEU A 84 4.15 -28.05 -4.66
N LYS A 85 4.63 -28.76 -5.70
CA LYS A 85 6.01 -29.30 -5.72
C LYS A 85 7.00 -28.19 -6.06
N ARG A 86 6.68 -27.30 -7.00
CA ARG A 86 7.55 -26.18 -7.38
C ARG A 86 7.64 -25.09 -6.32
N VAL A 87 6.54 -24.70 -5.66
CA VAL A 87 6.59 -23.81 -4.47
C VAL A 87 7.27 -24.51 -3.29
N ARG A 88 7.15 -25.84 -3.18
CA ARG A 88 7.87 -26.69 -2.20
C ARG A 88 9.36 -26.82 -2.50
N GLU A 89 9.76 -26.67 -3.77
CA GLU A 89 11.15 -26.66 -4.25
C GLU A 89 11.77 -25.25 -4.17
N ASP A 90 11.01 -24.18 -4.48
CA ASP A 90 11.45 -22.78 -4.38
C ASP A 90 11.58 -22.27 -2.94
N TRP A 91 10.76 -22.77 -2.00
CA TRP A 91 10.73 -22.30 -0.61
C TRP A 91 11.24 -23.31 0.43
N GLY A 92 11.65 -24.51 0.04
CA GLY A 92 12.31 -25.48 0.93
C GLY A 92 11.55 -25.82 2.23
N LEU A 93 10.89 -27.00 2.25
CA LEU A 93 10.43 -27.72 3.48
C LEU A 93 9.19 -27.10 4.21
N PRO A 94 8.91 -27.57 5.45
CA PRO A 94 7.71 -28.23 6.00
C PRO A 94 6.57 -27.26 6.36
N LEU A 95 6.45 -26.15 5.64
CA LEU A 95 5.40 -25.15 5.82
C LEU A 95 4.01 -25.71 5.51
N LYS A 96 3.89 -26.80 4.73
CA LYS A 96 2.60 -27.42 4.40
C LYS A 96 1.88 -27.95 5.65
N ASP A 97 2.59 -28.65 6.54
CA ASP A 97 1.99 -29.22 7.76
C ASP A 97 1.69 -28.13 8.79
N MET A 98 2.48 -27.06 8.79
CA MET A 98 2.31 -25.88 9.63
C MET A 98 1.16 -24.97 9.15
N LEU A 99 1.07 -24.68 7.84
CA LEU A 99 -0.03 -23.96 7.19
C LEU A 99 -1.34 -24.75 7.28
N ALA A 100 -1.30 -26.07 7.08
CA ALA A 100 -2.48 -26.94 7.22
C ALA A 100 -3.00 -26.88 8.66
N LYS A 101 -2.14 -27.06 9.68
CA LYS A 101 -2.52 -26.93 11.09
C LYS A 101 -3.00 -25.52 11.46
N ALA A 102 -2.39 -24.46 10.93
CA ALA A 102 -2.79 -23.08 11.18
C ALA A 102 -4.10 -22.69 10.45
N LEU A 103 -4.43 -23.33 9.33
CA LEU A 103 -5.72 -23.22 8.68
C LEU A 103 -6.82 -23.99 9.43
N GLU A 104 -6.54 -25.24 9.83
CA GLU A 104 -7.46 -26.10 10.58
C GLU A 104 -7.80 -25.54 11.97
N GLY A 105 -6.83 -24.91 12.66
CA GLY A 105 -7.04 -24.27 13.95
C GLY A 105 -8.02 -23.08 13.95
N SER A 106 -8.41 -22.58 12.77
CA SER A 106 -9.44 -21.53 12.64
C SER A 106 -10.86 -22.08 12.50
N GLU A 107 -11.04 -23.39 12.29
CA GLU A 107 -12.34 -24.01 12.00
C GLU A 107 -13.07 -24.54 13.25
N GLN A 108 -12.43 -24.60 14.43
CA GLN A 108 -13.10 -25.08 15.66
C GLN A 108 -14.10 -24.09 16.28
N GLY A 109 -14.37 -22.95 15.64
CA GLY A 109 -15.22 -21.88 16.17
C GLY A 109 -16.55 -21.62 15.45
N ARG A 110 -16.89 -22.32 14.36
CA ARG A 110 -18.11 -21.95 13.59
C ARG A 110 -18.72 -23.08 12.75
N GLU A 111 -19.14 -24.17 13.38
CA GLU A 111 -20.16 -25.04 12.78
C GLU A 111 -21.55 -24.40 12.94
N GLY A 112 -21.94 -23.63 11.91
CA GLY A 112 -23.27 -23.06 11.75
C GLY A 112 -23.81 -23.40 10.37
N LYS A 113 -24.49 -24.54 10.29
CA LYS A 113 -25.20 -25.12 9.14
C LYS A 113 -26.11 -24.09 8.44
N SER A 114 -25.96 -23.90 7.12
CA SER A 114 -27.10 -23.57 6.24
C SER A 114 -26.79 -23.84 4.77
N THR A 115 -27.84 -24.17 4.04
CA THR A 115 -27.95 -24.93 2.80
C THR A 115 -27.86 -24.07 1.52
N ASN A 116 -27.29 -24.63 0.45
CA ASN A 116 -27.42 -24.22 -0.97
C ASN A 116 -28.88 -23.96 -1.37
N PRO A 117 -29.22 -23.08 -2.37
CA PRO A 117 -29.00 -23.37 -3.80
C PRO A 117 -28.99 -22.18 -4.81
N PHE A 118 -27.96 -22.03 -5.65
CA PHE A 118 -28.13 -21.60 -7.05
C PHE A 118 -26.91 -21.98 -7.89
N GLU A 119 -27.09 -22.95 -8.79
CA GLU A 119 -26.19 -23.24 -9.90
C GLU A 119 -26.70 -22.55 -11.17
N ARG A 120 -25.76 -21.96 -11.94
CA ARG A 120 -25.54 -22.14 -13.39
C ARG A 120 -24.60 -21.06 -13.91
N GLU A 121 -23.40 -21.47 -14.32
CA GLU A 121 -22.98 -21.62 -15.73
C GLU A 121 -22.77 -20.26 -16.43
N ASP A 122 -21.50 -19.89 -16.63
CA ASP A 122 -21.02 -19.76 -18.00
C ASP A 122 -19.49 -19.92 -18.08
N ALA A 123 -19.07 -20.69 -19.07
CA ALA A 123 -17.69 -21.04 -19.39
C ALA A 123 -17.28 -20.31 -20.67
N GLY A 124 -16.02 -19.85 -20.73
CA GLY A 124 -15.45 -19.26 -21.93
C GLY A 124 -13.92 -19.30 -21.96
N GLY A 125 -13.40 -20.33 -22.65
CA GLY A 125 -12.32 -20.21 -23.65
C GLY A 125 -10.89 -19.92 -23.19
N ALA A 126 -10.02 -20.93 -23.34
CA ALA A 126 -8.57 -20.84 -23.27
C ALA A 126 -7.96 -20.22 -24.54
N ASP A 127 -6.80 -19.58 -24.44
CA ASP A 127 -5.57 -20.01 -25.13
C ASP A 127 -4.34 -19.33 -24.51
N GLY A 128 -3.27 -20.11 -24.37
CA GLY A 128 -2.09 -19.77 -23.60
C GLY A 128 -0.92 -19.31 -24.45
N GLU A 129 -0.03 -18.55 -23.83
CA GLU A 129 1.41 -18.51 -24.09
C GLU A 129 2.14 -17.82 -22.93
N ASN A 130 3.10 -18.54 -22.34
CA ASN A 130 4.20 -18.14 -21.45
C ASN A 130 4.13 -16.83 -20.63
N GLY A 131 4.02 -17.02 -19.31
CA GLY A 131 4.47 -16.07 -18.30
C GLY A 131 3.57 -16.10 -17.08
N PHE A 132 4.06 -16.64 -15.96
CA PHE A 132 3.41 -16.55 -14.66
C PHE A 132 3.45 -15.09 -14.16
N ALA A 133 2.70 -14.21 -14.83
CA ALA A 133 2.19 -12.99 -14.24
C ALA A 133 0.81 -13.38 -13.70
N VAL A 134 0.76 -13.91 -12.47
CA VAL A 134 -0.50 -13.91 -11.73
C VAL A 134 -0.96 -12.46 -11.73
N GLY A 135 -2.10 -12.13 -12.33
CA GLY A 135 -2.61 -10.76 -12.43
C GLY A 135 -3.03 -10.19 -11.06
N LEU A 136 -2.14 -10.09 -10.06
CA LEU A 136 -2.48 -9.44 -8.79
C LEU A 136 -2.68 -7.93 -8.96
N ARG A 137 -2.39 -7.33 -10.13
CA ARG A 137 -2.64 -5.93 -10.45
C ARG A 137 -4.05 -5.64 -11.00
N GLU A 138 -4.66 -6.61 -11.69
CA GLU A 138 -5.90 -6.39 -12.46
C GLU A 138 -7.16 -6.46 -11.59
N ASP A 139 -7.13 -7.25 -10.51
CA ASP A 139 -8.27 -7.40 -9.57
C ASP A 139 -8.27 -6.35 -8.43
N ASP A 140 -7.45 -5.30 -8.54
CA ASP A 140 -7.45 -4.14 -7.64
C ASP A 140 -8.29 -2.96 -8.18
N GLU A 141 -9.06 -3.21 -9.25
CA GLU A 141 -9.93 -2.20 -9.86
C GLU A 141 -10.91 -1.59 -8.84
N ASP A 142 -11.18 -0.31 -9.06
CA ASP A 142 -11.95 0.64 -8.25
C ASP A 142 -13.47 0.31 -8.17
N GLY A 143 -13.81 -0.97 -8.10
CA GLY A 143 -15.15 -1.46 -7.79
C GLY A 143 -15.47 -1.33 -6.30
N LYS A 144 -16.75 -1.48 -5.93
CA LYS A 144 -17.22 -1.36 -4.54
C LYS A 144 -16.54 -2.32 -3.55
N ASP A 145 -15.95 -3.41 -4.05
CA ASP A 145 -15.23 -4.43 -3.27
C ASP A 145 -13.71 -4.38 -3.45
N GLY A 146 -13.18 -3.34 -4.10
CA GLY A 146 -11.74 -3.16 -4.35
C GLY A 146 -10.94 -2.99 -3.06
N VAL A 147 -9.66 -3.39 -3.09
CA VAL A 147 -8.75 -3.31 -1.93
C VAL A 147 -8.62 -1.87 -1.40
N LEU A 148 -8.73 -0.88 -2.28
CA LEU A 148 -8.60 0.55 -2.00
C LEU A 148 -9.93 1.31 -1.94
N SER A 149 -11.07 0.62 -1.89
CA SER A 149 -12.41 1.23 -2.00
C SER A 149 -12.73 2.31 -0.95
N ASP A 150 -12.06 2.28 0.21
CA ASP A 150 -12.24 3.27 1.28
C ASP A 150 -11.43 4.57 1.08
N LEU A 151 -10.61 4.64 0.03
CA LEU A 151 -9.77 5.80 -0.29
C LEU A 151 -10.25 6.47 -1.57
N ASP A 152 -10.79 7.68 -1.42
CA ASP A 152 -11.17 8.52 -2.55
C ASP A 152 -9.96 9.28 -3.11
N PHE A 153 -9.35 8.73 -4.18
CA PHE A 153 -8.24 9.37 -4.89
C PHE A 153 -8.65 10.63 -5.66
N THR A 154 -9.95 10.91 -5.83
CA THR A 154 -10.43 12.14 -6.49
C THR A 154 -9.93 13.39 -5.77
N ILE A 155 -9.82 13.33 -4.44
CA ILE A 155 -9.28 14.44 -3.64
C ILE A 155 -7.82 14.70 -4.00
N LEU A 156 -6.99 13.65 -4.08
CA LEU A 156 -5.59 13.75 -4.48
C LEU A 156 -5.46 14.36 -5.88
N HIS A 157 -6.18 13.81 -6.86
CA HIS A 157 -6.12 14.29 -8.25
C HIS A 157 -6.60 15.73 -8.37
N ARG A 158 -7.67 16.10 -7.67
CA ARG A 158 -8.17 17.48 -7.64
C ARG A 158 -7.15 18.44 -7.05
N CYS A 159 -6.54 18.10 -5.91
CA CYS A 159 -5.53 18.94 -5.30
C CYS A 159 -4.31 19.07 -6.21
N ARG A 160 -3.77 17.98 -6.76
CA ARG A 160 -2.68 18.03 -7.74
C ARG A 160 -3.02 18.92 -8.94
N TYR A 161 -4.20 18.75 -9.52
CA TYR A 161 -4.66 19.58 -10.64
C TYR A 161 -4.67 21.07 -10.28
N LEU A 162 -5.22 21.44 -9.12
CA LEU A 162 -5.26 22.84 -8.69
C LEU A 162 -3.85 23.41 -8.43
N TYR A 163 -2.97 22.66 -7.78
CA TYR A 163 -1.58 23.07 -7.55
C TYR A 163 -0.80 23.22 -8.86
N SER A 164 -1.00 22.32 -9.83
CA SER A 164 -0.44 22.40 -11.17
C SER A 164 -0.91 23.67 -11.91
N ARG A 165 -2.20 24.01 -11.85
CA ARG A 165 -2.74 25.25 -12.44
C ARG A 165 -2.19 26.52 -11.77
N LEU A 166 -1.69 26.43 -10.54
CA LEU A 166 -1.03 27.52 -9.83
C LEU A 166 0.50 27.56 -10.04
N GLY A 167 1.05 26.64 -10.85
CA GLY A 167 2.49 26.51 -11.10
C GLY A 167 3.27 25.95 -9.90
N MET A 168 2.60 25.21 -9.00
CA MET A 168 3.16 24.69 -7.74
C MET A 168 3.17 23.15 -7.70
N ASP A 169 3.20 22.48 -8.85
CA ASP A 169 3.14 21.01 -8.93
C ASP A 169 4.33 20.34 -8.22
N GLU A 170 5.55 20.82 -8.46
CA GLU A 170 6.76 20.30 -7.82
C GLU A 170 6.74 20.49 -6.30
N THR A 171 6.28 21.65 -5.83
CA THR A 171 6.13 21.90 -4.39
C THR A 171 5.14 20.93 -3.76
N PHE A 172 4.03 20.64 -4.45
CA PHE A 172 3.03 19.67 -4.00
C PHE A 172 3.61 18.25 -3.96
N ALA A 173 4.28 17.81 -5.02
CA ALA A 173 4.92 16.50 -5.10
C ALA A 173 6.01 16.31 -4.02
N ASN A 174 6.84 17.32 -3.80
CA ASN A 174 7.87 17.31 -2.75
C ASN A 174 7.26 17.23 -1.35
N ASN A 175 6.20 18.00 -1.09
CA ASN A 175 5.50 17.94 0.19
C ASN A 175 4.85 16.57 0.43
N TYR A 176 4.22 15.99 -0.60
CA TYR A 176 3.68 14.63 -0.54
C TYR A 176 4.76 13.62 -0.16
N ARG A 177 5.85 13.53 -0.94
CA ARG A 177 6.96 12.60 -0.69
C ARG A 177 7.55 12.78 0.71
N HIS A 178 7.79 14.03 1.11
CA HIS A 178 8.31 14.33 2.44
C HIS A 178 7.39 13.84 3.56
N GLN A 179 6.08 14.13 3.48
CA GLN A 179 5.12 13.72 4.49
C GLN A 179 4.95 12.19 4.53
N ARG A 180 4.89 11.52 3.38
CA ARG A 180 4.76 10.07 3.30
C ARG A 180 5.98 9.36 3.88
N ARG A 181 7.18 9.83 3.59
CA ARG A 181 8.43 9.32 4.19
C ARG A 181 8.45 9.47 5.71
N LEU A 182 7.99 10.61 6.24
CA LEU A 182 7.85 10.81 7.69
C LEU A 182 6.83 9.84 8.32
N GLN A 183 5.72 9.57 7.64
CA GLN A 183 4.73 8.59 8.11
C GLN A 183 5.32 7.19 8.14
N LEU A 184 6.03 6.77 7.10
CA LEU A 184 6.70 5.47 7.05
C LEU A 184 7.70 5.31 8.19
N ARG A 185 8.62 6.27 8.36
CA ARG A 185 9.60 6.25 9.47
C ARG A 185 8.94 6.12 10.83
N SER A 186 7.88 6.89 11.05
CA SER A 186 7.09 6.81 12.27
C SER A 186 6.41 5.44 12.46
N ASP A 187 6.07 4.74 11.38
CA ASP A 187 5.51 3.38 11.43
C ASP A 187 6.60 2.32 11.70
N LEU A 188 7.85 2.57 11.30
CA LEU A 188 9.01 1.73 11.58
C LEU A 188 9.47 1.83 13.04
N GLU A 189 9.35 3.00 13.68
CA GLU A 189 9.77 3.27 15.07
C GLU A 189 8.88 2.65 16.16
N GLN A 190 8.19 1.54 15.87
CA GLN A 190 7.16 0.99 16.75
C GLN A 190 7.70 0.68 18.17
N LYS A 191 7.15 1.36 19.17
CA LYS A 191 7.51 1.20 20.59
C LYS A 191 7.01 -0.15 21.10
N GLY A 192 7.88 -0.89 21.77
CA GLY A 192 7.57 -2.19 22.35
C GLY A 192 6.28 -2.15 23.17
N GLY A 193 5.37 -3.07 22.86
CA GLY A 193 4.11 -3.25 23.58
C GLY A 193 4.11 -4.49 24.46
N SER A 194 3.08 -4.63 25.29
CA SER A 194 2.83 -5.82 26.11
C SER A 194 2.26 -7.01 25.31
N SER A 195 1.94 -6.83 24.03
CA SER A 195 1.36 -7.87 23.18
C SER A 195 2.41 -8.89 22.71
N PRO A 196 2.00 -10.09 22.27
CA PRO A 196 2.89 -11.06 21.64
C PRO A 196 3.67 -10.47 20.46
N PHE A 197 4.90 -10.95 20.23
CA PHE A 197 5.73 -10.49 19.12
C PHE A 197 5.05 -10.70 17.76
N LEU A 198 4.40 -11.85 17.53
CA LEU A 198 3.62 -12.13 16.32
C LEU A 198 2.63 -11.01 15.99
N ASP A 199 1.85 -10.53 16.96
CA ASP A 199 0.84 -9.50 16.73
C ASP A 199 1.49 -8.16 16.38
N GLN A 200 2.54 -7.78 17.12
CA GLN A 200 3.25 -6.53 16.87
C GLN A 200 3.93 -6.52 15.51
N PHE A 201 4.58 -7.63 15.16
CA PHE A 201 5.30 -7.79 13.91
C PHE A 201 4.33 -7.85 12.72
N SER A 202 3.23 -8.59 12.85
CA SER A 202 2.19 -8.65 11.80
C SER A 202 1.56 -7.28 11.57
N ASP A 203 1.27 -6.51 12.62
CA ASP A 203 0.77 -5.15 12.51
C ASP A 203 1.74 -4.22 11.79
N GLN A 204 3.04 -4.31 12.11
CA GLN A 204 4.06 -3.50 11.45
C GLN A 204 4.15 -3.84 9.96
N MET A 205 4.22 -5.13 9.62
CA MET A 205 4.25 -5.61 8.24
C MET A 205 3.01 -5.17 7.46
N GLU A 206 1.82 -5.29 8.04
CA GLU A 206 0.56 -4.86 7.40
C GLU A 206 0.55 -3.35 7.14
N ARG A 207 1.04 -2.52 8.06
CA ARG A 207 1.11 -1.07 7.85
C ARG A 207 2.06 -0.70 6.71
N ILE A 208 3.24 -1.33 6.67
CA ILE A 208 4.25 -1.10 5.62
C ILE A 208 3.71 -1.55 4.26
N LEU A 209 3.14 -2.76 4.16
CA LEU A 209 2.55 -3.24 2.91
C LEU A 209 1.41 -2.33 2.44
N GLY A 210 0.56 -1.89 3.37
CA GLY A 210 -0.53 -0.97 3.08
C GLY A 210 -0.04 0.37 2.56
N PHE A 211 1.06 0.88 3.12
CA PHE A 211 1.74 2.06 2.63
C PHE A 211 2.16 1.85 1.17
N ILE A 212 2.87 0.76 0.85
CA ILE A 212 3.33 0.45 -0.51
C ILE A 212 2.18 0.30 -1.50
N ILE A 213 1.10 -0.39 -1.14
CA ILE A 213 -0.08 -0.57 -2.03
C ILE A 213 -0.70 0.78 -2.39
N ILE A 214 -0.80 1.70 -1.42
CA ILE A 214 -1.31 3.05 -1.67
C ILE A 214 -0.33 3.83 -2.55
N GLU A 215 0.98 3.77 -2.27
CA GLU A 215 1.98 4.44 -3.11
C GLU A 215 1.97 3.91 -4.55
N ASP A 216 1.85 2.60 -4.76
CA ASP A 216 1.76 2.03 -6.12
C ASP A 216 0.54 2.56 -6.88
N LYS A 217 -0.63 2.68 -6.22
CA LYS A 217 -1.81 3.33 -6.83
C LYS A 217 -1.53 4.79 -7.15
N VAL A 218 -0.85 5.52 -6.27
CA VAL A 218 -0.47 6.92 -6.52
C VAL A 218 0.50 7.03 -7.70
N LEU A 219 1.48 6.15 -7.80
CA LEU A 219 2.46 6.11 -8.89
C LEU A 219 1.78 5.92 -10.25
N HIS A 220 0.84 4.98 -10.34
CA HIS A 220 0.15 4.68 -11.60
C HIS A 220 -0.96 5.68 -11.93
N SER A 221 -1.54 6.34 -10.93
CA SER A 221 -2.62 7.30 -11.14
C SER A 221 -2.14 8.75 -11.31
N THR A 222 -0.93 9.07 -10.83
CA THR A 222 -0.36 10.42 -10.91
C THR A 222 0.86 10.44 -11.83
N GLN A 223 0.79 11.23 -12.91
CA GLN A 223 1.90 11.37 -13.85
C GLN A 223 3.06 12.15 -13.19
N GLY A 224 4.04 11.44 -12.62
CA GLY A 224 5.31 12.00 -12.15
C GLY A 224 5.30 12.66 -10.77
N MET A 225 4.29 12.41 -9.93
CA MET A 225 4.30 12.93 -8.55
C MET A 225 5.28 12.18 -7.63
N ILE A 226 5.41 10.87 -7.88
CA ILE A 226 6.37 9.99 -7.25
C ILE A 226 7.06 9.15 -8.33
N SER A 227 8.27 8.72 -8.02
CA SER A 227 9.06 7.85 -8.89
C SER A 227 9.01 6.41 -8.36
N PRO A 228 9.16 5.39 -9.23
CA PRO A 228 9.31 4.00 -8.78
C PRO A 228 10.48 3.85 -7.80
N GLU A 229 11.55 4.63 -7.98
CA GLU A 229 12.72 4.65 -7.11
C GLU A 229 12.39 5.11 -5.68
N ASP A 230 11.44 6.05 -5.51
CA ASP A 230 10.99 6.48 -4.18
C ASP A 230 10.40 5.30 -3.40
N ILE A 231 9.56 4.47 -4.04
CA ILE A 231 8.92 3.30 -3.41
C ILE A 231 9.97 2.24 -3.06
N VAL A 232 10.96 2.03 -3.92
CA VAL A 232 12.06 1.08 -3.67
C VAL A 232 12.94 1.55 -2.50
N GLU A 233 13.31 2.84 -2.45
CA GLU A 233 14.08 3.41 -1.33
C GLU A 233 13.34 3.23 0.00
N GLU A 234 12.04 3.55 0.01
CA GLU A 234 11.17 3.43 1.17
C GLU A 234 10.99 1.97 1.62
N TRP A 235 10.84 1.04 0.67
CA TRP A 235 10.78 -0.38 0.98
C TRP A 235 12.10 -0.92 1.55
N GLU A 236 13.26 -0.54 0.99
CA GLU A 236 14.57 -0.97 1.49
C GLU A 236 14.84 -0.46 2.92
N GLU A 237 14.43 0.78 3.24
CA GLU A 237 14.50 1.31 4.61
C GLU A 237 13.64 0.46 5.56
N ALA A 238 12.41 0.11 5.15
CA ALA A 238 11.52 -0.73 5.93
C ALA A 238 12.04 -2.17 6.08
N LEU A 239 12.59 -2.74 5.01
CA LEU A 239 13.12 -4.09 4.94
C LEU A 239 14.25 -4.30 5.95
N GLN A 240 15.16 -3.33 6.07
CA GLN A 240 16.25 -3.37 7.05
C GLN A 240 15.72 -3.49 8.49
N VAL A 241 14.70 -2.71 8.84
CA VAL A 241 14.08 -2.74 10.17
C VAL A 241 13.38 -4.09 10.42
N LEU A 242 12.65 -4.59 9.43
CA LEU A 242 11.92 -5.86 9.52
C LEU A 242 12.88 -7.05 9.69
N VAL A 243 13.95 -7.10 8.89
CA VAL A 243 15.00 -8.11 8.96
C VAL A 243 15.69 -8.09 10.32
N ALA A 244 16.06 -6.91 10.81
CA ALA A 244 16.69 -6.77 12.13
C ALA A 244 15.77 -7.27 13.25
N ARG A 245 14.47 -6.93 13.18
CA ARG A 245 13.48 -7.33 14.18
C ARG A 245 13.19 -8.82 14.16
N LEU A 246 13.06 -9.44 12.98
CA LEU A 246 12.94 -10.90 12.84
C LEU A 246 14.18 -11.63 13.33
N SER A 247 15.37 -11.14 12.99
CA SER A 247 16.64 -11.73 13.44
C SER A 247 16.78 -11.69 14.96
N ALA A 248 16.38 -10.59 15.60
CA ALA A 248 16.37 -10.46 17.05
C ALA A 248 15.39 -11.43 17.71
N TRP A 249 14.20 -11.62 17.14
CA TRP A 249 13.22 -12.60 17.62
C TRP A 249 13.71 -14.05 17.46
N LEU A 250 14.31 -14.38 16.31
CA LEU A 250 14.90 -15.70 16.06
C LEU A 250 16.00 -16.01 17.08
N SER A 251 16.85 -15.01 17.36
CA SER A 251 17.94 -15.12 18.33
C SER A 251 17.44 -15.25 19.78
N SER A 252 16.35 -14.56 20.15
CA SER A 252 15.83 -14.62 21.52
C SER A 252 15.17 -15.96 21.86
N ARG A 253 14.66 -16.67 20.85
CA ARG A 253 13.92 -17.96 20.95
C ARG A 253 12.74 -17.92 21.94
N THR A 254 12.30 -16.73 22.34
CA THR A 254 11.21 -16.56 23.31
C THR A 254 9.88 -16.89 22.65
N ASN A 255 9.15 -17.89 23.18
CA ASN A 255 7.88 -18.38 22.63
C ASN A 255 7.98 -18.80 21.15
N PHE A 256 9.17 -19.27 20.73
CA PHE A 256 9.47 -19.57 19.33
C PHE A 256 8.51 -20.58 18.71
N LEU A 257 8.35 -21.76 19.31
CA LEU A 257 7.47 -22.81 18.77
C LEU A 257 6.02 -22.37 18.62
N ALA A 258 5.51 -21.56 19.56
CA ALA A 258 4.14 -21.07 19.55
C ALA A 258 3.89 -20.01 18.46
N GLN A 259 4.91 -19.23 18.08
CA GLN A 259 4.75 -18.08 17.17
C GLN A 259 5.35 -18.32 15.78
N ALA A 260 6.30 -19.24 15.62
CA ALA A 260 7.07 -19.43 14.40
C ALA A 260 6.18 -19.70 13.18
N CYS A 261 5.17 -20.56 13.31
CA CYS A 261 4.23 -20.85 12.24
C CYS A 261 3.47 -19.61 11.75
N GLY A 262 2.91 -18.84 12.69
CA GLY A 262 2.17 -17.62 12.38
C GLY A 262 3.05 -16.59 11.68
N ILE A 263 4.27 -16.39 12.20
CA ILE A 263 5.23 -15.42 11.66
C ILE A 263 5.66 -15.83 10.25
N CYS A 264 6.07 -17.09 10.04
CA CYS A 264 6.50 -17.58 8.73
C CYS A 264 5.38 -17.47 7.70
N THR A 265 4.14 -17.82 8.07
CA THR A 265 2.97 -17.68 7.21
C THR A 265 2.73 -16.22 6.81
N HIS A 266 2.76 -15.31 7.78
CA HIS A 266 2.51 -13.89 7.53
C HIS A 266 3.61 -13.28 6.66
N VAL A 267 4.88 -13.56 6.95
CA VAL A 267 6.01 -13.07 6.17
C VAL A 267 6.00 -13.65 4.75
N ALA A 268 5.63 -14.92 4.56
CA ALA A 268 5.53 -15.52 3.23
C ALA A 268 4.43 -14.87 2.38
N LEU A 269 3.24 -14.66 2.95
CA LEU A 269 2.15 -13.95 2.27
C LEU A 269 2.54 -12.50 1.93
N ALA A 270 3.13 -11.80 2.90
CA ALA A 270 3.65 -10.45 2.72
C ALA A 270 4.69 -10.36 1.61
N SER A 271 5.65 -11.30 1.60
CA SER A 271 6.71 -11.37 0.58
C SER A 271 6.13 -11.67 -0.79
N THR A 272 5.06 -12.46 -0.88
CA THR A 272 4.36 -12.71 -2.16
C THR A 272 3.74 -11.42 -2.69
N VAL A 273 3.07 -10.65 -1.82
CA VAL A 273 2.48 -9.34 -2.20
C VAL A 273 3.57 -8.36 -2.64
N ALA A 274 4.65 -8.21 -1.84
CA ALA A 274 5.74 -7.28 -2.15
C ALA A 274 6.49 -7.65 -3.43
N SER A 275 6.74 -8.94 -3.68
CA SER A 275 7.35 -9.43 -4.93
C SER A 275 6.53 -9.02 -6.16
N HIS A 276 5.20 -8.92 -6.01
CA HIS A 276 4.31 -8.53 -7.09
C HIS A 276 4.44 -7.07 -7.51
N PHE A 277 4.90 -6.22 -6.59
CA PHE A 277 5.25 -4.84 -6.85
C PHE A 277 6.71 -4.69 -7.35
N GLY A 278 7.42 -5.80 -7.57
CA GLY A 278 8.83 -5.81 -8.01
C GLY A 278 9.82 -5.46 -6.90
N LEU A 279 9.40 -5.57 -5.63
CA LEU A 279 10.23 -5.23 -4.48
C LEU A 279 11.13 -6.41 -4.06
N ASN A 280 12.32 -6.08 -3.56
CA ASN A 280 13.28 -7.06 -3.06
C ASN A 280 12.79 -7.70 -1.76
N VAL A 281 12.64 -9.02 -1.74
CA VAL A 281 12.16 -9.76 -0.56
C VAL A 281 13.14 -10.84 -0.11
N GLU A 282 14.26 -11.02 -0.81
CA GLU A 282 15.21 -12.12 -0.57
C GLU A 282 15.72 -12.20 0.88
N PRO A 283 16.05 -11.07 1.56
CA PRO A 283 16.47 -11.12 2.96
C PRO A 283 15.41 -11.69 3.92
N LEU A 284 14.12 -11.43 3.67
CA LEU A 284 13.03 -12.00 4.47
C LEU A 284 12.87 -13.48 4.18
N LYS A 285 12.98 -13.90 2.91
CA LYS A 285 12.92 -15.31 2.54
C LYS A 285 14.00 -16.13 3.22
N SER A 286 15.25 -15.65 3.19
CA SER A 286 16.36 -16.36 3.83
C SER A 286 16.14 -16.54 5.33
N LEU A 287 15.63 -15.51 6.03
CA LEU A 287 15.37 -15.60 7.46
C LEU A 287 14.23 -16.56 7.81
N ILE A 288 13.16 -16.58 7.00
CA ILE A 288 12.08 -17.55 7.17
C ILE A 288 12.62 -18.97 7.02
N ASN A 289 13.43 -19.23 6.00
CA ASN A 289 13.99 -20.57 5.77
C ASN A 289 14.82 -21.02 6.97
N THR A 290 15.67 -20.15 7.52
CA THR A 290 16.40 -20.44 8.76
C THR A 290 15.47 -20.70 9.94
N ALA A 291 14.42 -19.89 10.13
CA ALA A 291 13.45 -20.11 11.21
C ALA A 291 12.69 -21.45 11.06
N VAL A 292 12.40 -21.85 9.82
CA VAL A 292 11.74 -23.11 9.51
C VAL A 292 12.66 -24.30 9.79
N GLU A 293 13.94 -24.20 9.43
CA GLU A 293 14.98 -25.20 9.75
C GLU A 293 15.14 -25.36 11.26
N GLU A 294 15.28 -24.24 12.00
CA GLU A 294 15.37 -24.28 13.46
C GLU A 294 14.11 -24.89 14.11
N TYR A 295 12.93 -24.58 13.59
CA TYR A 295 11.67 -25.17 14.06
C TYR A 295 11.65 -26.68 13.85
N ALA A 296 12.07 -27.15 12.66
CA ALA A 296 12.14 -28.58 12.35
C ALA A 296 13.14 -29.31 13.25
N GLU A 297 14.30 -28.70 13.53
CA GLU A 297 15.28 -29.28 14.45
C GLU A 297 14.76 -29.41 15.88
N ILE A 298 14.04 -28.41 16.39
CA ILE A 298 13.48 -28.47 17.75
C ILE A 298 12.41 -29.55 17.83
N LEU A 299 11.53 -29.64 16.83
CA LEU A 299 10.49 -30.65 16.77
C LEU A 299 11.05 -32.09 16.66
N GLN A 300 12.21 -32.27 16.03
CA GLN A 300 12.88 -33.58 15.96
C GLN A 300 13.58 -33.99 17.28
N LYS A 301 13.86 -33.03 18.16
CA LYS A 301 14.54 -33.27 19.45
C LYS A 301 13.56 -33.53 20.61
N GLU A 302 12.28 -33.20 20.44
CA GLU A 302 11.17 -33.55 21.35
C GLU A 302 10.64 -34.96 21.08
#